data_AF-A0A448MNC1-F1
#
_entry.id   AF-A0A448MNC1-F1
#
_cell.length_a   1.000
_cell.length_b   1.000
_cell.length_c   1.000
_cell.angle_alpha   90.00
_cell.angle_beta   90.00
_cell.angle_gamma   90.00
#
_symmetry.space_group_name_H-M   'P 1'
#
loop_
_entity.id
_entity.type
_entity.pdbx_description
1 polymer ?
#
loop_
_entity_poly.entity_id
_entity_poly.type
_entity_poly.pdbx_seq_one_letter_code
_entity_poly.pdbx_strand_id
1 'polypeptide(L)' 'MLNHYPDVEKALNWLLQYAPARLTGTGACVFAEFNNEADAQACFQQKPKELFGFVAKGLNVSPLYQLLKHHNLPNSSTI' A
#
# COMPACT_ATOMS: atom_id res chain seq x y z
N MET A 1 10.46 20.65 9.16
CA MET A 1 9.03 20.29 9.24
C MET A 1 8.77 18.86 9.74
N LEU A 2 9.77 17.96 9.84
CA LEU A 2 9.58 16.59 10.37
C LEU A 2 9.62 16.47 11.91
N ASN A 3 10.08 17.49 12.63
CA ASN A 3 10.36 17.42 14.08
C ASN A 3 9.16 17.23 15.04
N HIS A 4 7.91 17.09 14.56
CA HIS A 4 6.75 16.87 15.44
C HIS A 4 6.31 15.41 15.55
N TYR A 5 6.72 14.54 14.62
CA TYR A 5 6.27 13.14 14.58
C TYR A 5 7.46 12.20 14.32
N PRO A 6 8.28 11.92 15.36
CA PRO A 6 9.53 11.18 15.21
C PRO A 6 9.33 9.75 14.69
N ASP A 7 8.20 9.11 14.99
CA ASP A 7 7.95 7.73 14.54
C ASP A 7 7.57 7.67 13.05
N VAL A 8 6.93 8.72 12.53
CA VAL A 8 6.69 8.87 11.09
C VAL A 8 8.00 9.10 10.36
N GLU A 9 8.87 9.96 10.90
CA GLU A 9 10.19 10.23 10.34
C GLU A 9 11.07 8.97 10.35
N LYS A 10 11.09 8.21 11.44
CA LYS A 10 11.81 6.93 11.52
C LYS A 10 11.30 5.94 10.47
N ALA A 11 9.99 5.78 10.33
CA ALA A 11 9.41 4.86 9.35
C ALA A 11 9.74 5.27 7.91
N LEU A 12 9.65 6.57 7.61
CA LEU A 12 10.00 7.13 6.30
C LEU A 12 11.49 6.94 5.99
N ASN A 13 12.36 7.33 6.91
CA ASN A 13 13.81 7.20 6.76
C ASN A 13 14.25 5.75 6.64
N TRP A 14 13.58 4.82 7.34
CA TRP A 14 13.83 3.40 7.18
C TRP A 14 13.46 2.92 5.77
N LEU A 15 12.27 3.25 5.25
CA LEU A 15 11.85 2.86 3.90
C LEU A 15 12.74 3.45 2.79
N LEU A 16 13.20 4.70 2.95
CA LEU A 16 14.07 5.39 2.00
C LEU A 16 15.41 4.67 1.75
N GLN A 17 15.82 3.77 2.64
CA GLN A 17 17.01 2.92 2.45
C GLN A 17 16.81 1.84 1.37
N TYR A 18 15.55 1.51 1.05
CA TYR A 18 15.20 0.40 0.16
C TYR A 18 14.60 0.85 -1.17
N ALA A 19 13.78 1.90 -1.15
CA ALA A 19 13.10 2.43 -2.33
C ALA A 19 12.62 3.87 -2.12
N PRO A 20 12.28 4.62 -3.20
CA PRO A 20 11.62 5.91 -3.07
C PRO A 20 10.37 5.78 -2.21
N ALA A 21 10.32 6.57 -1.12
CA ALA A 21 9.27 6.47 -0.12
C ALA A 21 8.63 7.83 0.15
N ARG A 22 7.33 7.82 0.44
CA ARG A 22 6.51 9.02 0.61
C ARG A 22 5.46 8.84 1.70
N LEU A 23 5.01 9.96 2.25
CA LEU A 23 3.80 10.02 3.05
C LEU A 23 2.56 9.84 2.15
N THR A 24 1.49 9.25 2.67
CA THR A 24 0.18 9.24 2.00
C THR A 24 -0.89 9.95 2.85
N GLY A 25 -1.78 10.69 2.19
CA GLY A 25 -2.70 11.63 2.85
C GLY A 25 -1.94 12.67 3.67
N THR A 26 -2.43 12.95 4.88
CA THR A 26 -1.73 13.76 5.89
C THR A 26 -0.95 12.91 6.90
N GLY A 27 -0.72 11.62 6.59
CA GLY A 27 -0.10 10.66 7.50
C GLY A 27 -1.10 9.98 8.44
N ALA A 28 -0.65 9.06 9.31
CA ALA A 28 0.75 8.72 9.62
C ALA A 28 1.39 7.67 8.68
N CYS A 29 0.64 7.12 7.71
CA CYS A 29 1.15 6.07 6.83
C CYS A 29 2.20 6.58 5.86
N VAL A 30 3.22 5.75 5.64
CA VAL A 30 4.24 5.91 4.60
C VAL A 30 4.23 4.68 3.69
N PHE A 31 4.62 4.87 2.43
CA PHE A 31 4.73 3.78 1.46
C PHE A 31 6.00 3.93 0.63
N ALA A 32 6.51 2.80 0.14
CA ALA A 32 7.57 2.74 -0.84
C ALA A 32 7.13 1.92 -2.05
N GLU A 33 7.63 2.26 -3.22
CA GLU A 33 7.25 1.65 -4.48
C GLU A 33 8.28 0.62 -4.95
N PHE A 34 7.80 -0.54 -5.38
CA PHE A 34 8.62 -1.62 -5.90
C PHE A 34 8.05 -2.10 -7.24
N ASN A 35 8.93 -2.51 -8.16
CA ASN A 35 8.52 -2.99 -9.47
C ASN A 35 7.94 -4.40 -9.45
N ASN A 36 8.28 -5.20 -8.43
CA ASN A 36 7.78 -6.56 -8.28
C ASN A 36 7.50 -6.89 -6.80
N GLU A 37 6.66 -7.91 -6.61
CA GLU A 37 6.20 -8.32 -5.29
C GLU A 37 7.31 -8.93 -4.44
N ALA A 38 8.27 -9.63 -5.05
CA ALA A 38 9.35 -10.30 -4.33
C ALA A 38 10.24 -9.28 -3.61
N ASP A 39 10.61 -8.20 -4.27
CA ASP A 39 11.41 -7.12 -3.67
C ASP A 39 10.65 -6.41 -2.54
N ALA A 40 9.35 -6.15 -2.75
CA ALA A 40 8.49 -5.56 -1.73
C ALA A 40 8.40 -6.45 -0.48
N GLN A 41 8.23 -7.76 -0.67
CA GLN A 41 8.20 -8.72 0.44
C GLN A 41 9.56 -8.84 1.13
N ALA A 42 10.65 -8.88 0.37
CA ALA A 42 12.00 -8.94 0.95
C ALA A 42 12.31 -7.71 1.82
N CYS A 43 11.88 -6.52 1.40
CA CYS A 43 11.93 -5.31 2.24
C CYS A 43 11.02 -5.44 3.48
N PHE A 44 9.77 -5.90 3.29
CA PHE A 44 8.81 -6.04 4.38
C PHE A 44 9.28 -7.01 5.49
N GLN A 45 9.96 -8.10 5.13
CA GLN A 45 10.53 -9.05 6.10
C GLN A 45 11.68 -8.45 6.93
N GLN A 46 12.35 -7.39 6.44
CA GLN A 46 13.42 -6.70 7.15
C GLN A 46 12.90 -5.57 8.06
N LYS A 47 11.59 -5.31 8.04
CA LYS A 47 10.98 -4.22 8.78
C LYS A 47 11.19 -4.37 10.29
N PRO A 48 11.58 -3.29 11.00
CA PRO A 48 11.58 -3.25 12.45
C PRO A 48 10.26 -3.77 13.05
N LYS A 49 10.35 -4.45 14.19
CA LYS A 49 9.19 -5.10 14.82
C LYS A 49 8.15 -4.09 15.32
N GLU A 50 8.58 -2.87 15.59
CA GLU A 50 7.76 -1.77 16.09
C GLU A 50 6.90 -1.14 15.00
N LEU A 51 7.27 -1.31 13.72
CA LEU A 51 6.50 -0.79 12.61
C LEU A 51 5.37 -1.75 12.23
N PHE A 52 4.20 -1.23 11.92
CA PHE A 52 3.11 -2.01 11.31
C PHE A 52 3.05 -1.74 9.81
N GLY A 53 2.69 -2.74 9.03
CA GLY A 53 2.57 -2.57 7.59
C GLY A 53 2.10 -3.84 6.88
N PHE A 54 1.99 -3.75 5.57
CA PHE A 54 1.65 -4.84 4.68
C PHE A 54 2.20 -4.55 3.28
N VAL A 55 2.25 -5.58 2.43
CA VAL A 55 2.53 -5.44 1.00
C VAL A 55 1.22 -5.50 0.23
N ALA A 56 1.03 -4.59 -0.72
CA ALA A 56 -0.13 -4.57 -1.60
C ALA A 56 0.24 -4.12 -3.01
N LYS A 57 -0.57 -4.54 -3.97
CA LYS A 57 -0.47 -4.12 -5.37
C LYS A 57 -1.41 -2.94 -5.62
N GLY A 58 -0.88 -1.83 -6.14
CA GLY A 58 -1.69 -0.72 -6.65
C GLY A 58 -2.49 -1.15 -7.88
N LEU A 59 -3.78 -0.81 -7.90
CA LEU A 59 -4.69 -1.14 -9.01
C LEU A 59 -5.34 0.14 -9.55
N ASN A 60 -5.34 0.28 -10.87
CA ASN A 60 -5.99 1.41 -11.55
C ASN A 60 -7.52 1.31 -11.56
N VAL A 61 -8.05 0.12 -11.30
CA VAL A 61 -9.50 -0.13 -11.21
C VAL A 61 -9.81 -0.63 -9.82
N SER A 62 -10.78 0.00 -9.16
CA SER A 62 -11.25 -0.41 -7.84
C SER A 62 -11.70 -1.88 -7.83
N PRO A 63 -11.21 -2.71 -6.90
CA PRO A 63 -11.68 -4.09 -6.73
C PRO A 63 -13.21 -4.18 -6.54
N LEU A 64 -13.81 -3.22 -5.85
CA LEU A 64 -15.27 -3.16 -5.67
C LEU A 64 -15.99 -2.98 -7.01
N TYR A 65 -15.47 -2.13 -7.89
CA TYR A 65 -16.06 -1.90 -9.19
C TYR A 65 -15.96 -3.15 -10.08
N GLN A 66 -14.83 -3.87 -10.02
CA GLN A 66 -14.68 -5.16 -10.70
C GLN A 66 -15.70 -6.18 -10.18
N LEU A 67 -15.87 -6.25 -8.85
CA LEU A 67 -16.84 -7.14 -8.21
C LEU A 67 -18.28 -6.85 -8.69
N LEU A 68 -18.70 -5.58 -8.66
CA LEU A 68 -20.04 -5.17 -9.12
C LEU A 68 -20.27 -5.48 -10.60
N LYS A 69 -19.26 -5.31 -11.46
CA LYS A 69 -19.37 -5.72 -12.88
C LYS A 69 -19.62 -7.21 -13.04
N HIS A 70 -18.96 -8.06 -12.25
CA HIS A 70 -19.16 -9.50 -12.30
C HIS A 70 -20.52 -9.92 -11.72
N HIS A 71 -21.01 -9.25 -10.67
CA HIS A 71 -22.32 -9.55 -10.07
C HIS A 71 -23.52 -8.98 -10.85
N ASN A 72 -23.33 -7.95 -11.68
CA ASN A 72 -24.36 -7.38 -12.54
C ASN A 72 -24.47 -8.09 -13.90
N LEU A 73 -24.03 -9.35 -14.01
CA LEU A 73 -24.53 -10.24 -15.06
C LEU A 73 -26.06 -10.31 -14.89
N PRO A 74 -26.83 -10.15 -15.98
CA PRO A 74 -28.27 -10.03 -15.86
C PRO A 74 -28.82 -11.27 -15.17
N ASN A 75 -29.64 -11.06 -14.14
CA ASN A 75 -30.72 -11.99 -13.87
C ASN A 75 -31.45 -12.15 -15.20
N SER A 76 -31.21 -13.27 -15.89
CA SER A 76 -32.01 -13.72 -17.04
C SER A 76 -33.42 -14.03 -16.54
N SER A 77 -34.18 -12.99 -16.22
CA SER A 77 -35.61 -12.98 -16.43
C SER A 77 -35.80 -12.70 -17.92
N THR A 78 -35.51 -13.72 -18.72
CA THR A 78 -35.99 -13.82 -20.09
C THR A 78 -37.50 -13.92 -20.00
N ILE A 79 -38.19 -12.86 -20.44
CA ILE A 79 -39.53 -12.96 -21.01
C ILE A 79 -39.37 -13.64 -22.38
#